data_AF-A0A2E4ABW2-F1
#
_entry.id   AF-A0A2E4ABW2-F1
#
_cell.length_a   1.000
_cell.length_b   1.000
_cell.length_c   1.000
_cell.angle_alpha   90.00
_cell.angle_beta   90.00
_cell.angle_gamma   90.00
#
_symmetry.space_group_name_H-M   'P 1'
#
loop_
_entity.id
_entity.type
_entity.pdbx_description
1 polymer ?
#
loop_
_entity_poly.entity_id
_entity_poly.type
_entity_poly.pdbx_seq_one_letter_code
_entity_poly.pdbx_strand_id
1 'polypeptide(L)'
;MGERKCAFDGCNALEFRATGYCLRHKEEGLNTKKIKAIEVPVDEERGKIKIEWTFFLIGIPISFFGYRLLQIEPVIHWYGELINLIFQICGVVSLVVGIIFLLMPIIDKYEYKIRKSSTSELSFEPSTGMYYFPANQEGTVEQKVSEE
;
A
#
# COMPACT_ATOMS: atom_id res chain seq x y z
N MET A 1 35.08 23.83 25.46
CA MET A 1 33.95 23.22 26.20
C MET A 1 32.75 24.13 25.96
N GLY A 2 31.56 23.59 25.69
CA GLY A 2 30.38 24.45 25.51
C GLY A 2 29.90 24.96 26.86
N GLU A 3 29.47 26.22 26.91
CA GLU A 3 28.99 26.86 28.14
C GLU A 3 27.55 26.43 28.50
N ARG A 4 26.85 25.78 27.56
CA ARG A 4 25.44 25.42 27.73
C ARG A 4 25.26 23.99 28.21
N LYS A 5 24.19 23.78 28.97
CA LYS A 5 23.76 22.46 29.44
C LYS A 5 23.13 21.68 28.29
N CYS A 6 23.22 20.35 28.36
CA CYS A 6 22.53 19.43 27.45
C CYS A 6 21.03 19.75 27.38
N ALA A 7 20.48 19.80 26.17
CA ALA A 7 19.06 20.07 25.91
C ALA A 7 18.13 18.89 26.22
N PHE A 8 18.61 17.86 26.93
CA PHE A 8 17.82 16.69 27.31
C PHE A 8 17.28 16.90 28.73
N ASP A 9 15.98 16.73 28.92
CA ASP A 9 15.32 16.99 30.20
C ASP A 9 15.89 16.08 31.30
N GLY A 10 16.39 16.71 32.37
CA GLY A 10 17.05 16.01 33.49
C GLY A 10 18.55 15.75 33.31
N CYS A 11 19.18 16.18 32.20
CA CYS A 11 20.62 16.04 31.99
C CYS A 11 21.39 17.33 32.31
N ASN A 12 22.19 17.31 33.39
CA ASN A 12 23.06 18.45 33.76
C ASN A 12 24.48 18.40 33.15
N ALA A 13 24.71 17.53 32.16
CA ALA A 13 26.01 17.45 31.49
C ALA A 13 26.21 18.65 30.55
N LEU A 14 27.47 19.08 30.39
CA LEU A 14 27.85 20.14 29.45
C LEU A 14 27.73 19.66 28.00
N GLU A 15 27.30 20.57 27.12
CA GLU A 15 27.23 20.29 25.69
C GLU A 15 28.63 20.05 25.09
N PHE A 16 28.73 19.04 24.21
CA PHE A 16 29.93 18.81 23.43
C PHE A 16 29.72 19.38 22.02
N ARG A 17 30.44 20.46 21.71
CA ARG A 17 30.58 21.06 20.37
C ARG A 17 29.24 21.39 19.68
N ALA A 18 28.59 22.50 20.04
CA ALA A 18 27.45 23.12 19.32
C ALA A 18 26.27 22.20 18.88
N THR A 19 26.24 20.94 19.30
CA THR A 19 25.19 19.98 18.96
C THR A 19 23.96 20.13 19.85
N GLY A 20 24.06 20.90 20.94
CA GLY A 20 23.02 21.07 21.94
C GLY A 20 22.86 19.86 22.89
N TYR A 21 23.63 18.78 22.70
CA TYR A 21 23.54 17.57 23.52
C TYR A 21 24.90 17.16 24.10
N CYS A 22 24.88 16.40 25.19
CA CYS A 22 26.07 15.75 25.74
C CYS A 22 26.43 14.51 24.91
N LEU A 23 27.66 13.97 25.08
CA LEU A 23 28.10 12.78 24.35
C LEU A 23 27.16 11.57 24.52
N ARG A 24 26.52 11.44 25.68
CA ARG A 24 25.59 10.32 25.98
C ARG A 24 24.25 10.45 25.26
N HIS A 25 23.78 11.67 25.01
CA HIS A 25 22.48 11.93 24.38
C HIS A 25 22.61 12.42 22.93
N LYS A 26 23.82 12.40 22.36
CA LYS A 26 24.05 12.78 20.96
C LYS A 26 23.30 11.86 19.99
N GLU A 27 23.23 10.56 20.30
CA GLU A 27 22.55 9.57 19.48
C GLU A 27 21.03 9.62 19.70
N GLU A 28 20.58 9.74 20.95
CA GLU A 28 19.15 9.85 21.31
C GLU A 28 18.51 11.17 20.82
N GLY A 29 19.25 12.28 20.90
CA GLY A 29 18.82 13.59 20.39
C GLY A 29 18.72 13.64 18.86
N LEU A 30 19.49 12.80 18.15
CA LEU A 30 19.40 12.67 16.69
C LEU A 30 18.19 11.82 16.27
N ASN A 31 17.91 10.77 17.05
CA ASN A 31 16.76 9.90 16.82
C ASN A 31 15.44 10.61 17.09
N THR A 32 15.32 11.42 18.14
CA THR A 32 14.11 12.22 18.40
C THR A 32 13.82 13.25 17.31
N LYS A 33 14.86 13.83 16.69
CA LYS A 33 14.71 14.73 15.54
C LYS A 33 14.31 13.99 14.25
N LYS A 34 14.78 12.75 14.07
CA LYS A 34 14.31 11.85 12.99
C LYS A 34 12.88 11.35 13.23
N ILE A 35 12.50 11.06 14.48
CA ILE A 35 11.17 10.54 14.82
C ILE A 35 10.08 11.60 14.62
N LYS A 36 10.37 12.89 14.86
CA LYS A 36 9.42 13.98 14.53
C LYS A 36 9.29 14.29 13.03
N ALA A 37 10.17 13.75 12.18
CA ALA A 37 10.05 13.85 10.72
C ALA A 37 9.42 12.58 10.10
N ILE A 38 9.10 11.58 10.93
CA ILE A 38 8.40 10.37 10.54
C ILE A 38 7.03 10.43 11.23
N GLU A 39 6.28 11.50 10.96
CA GLU A 39 4.83 11.38 10.96
C GLU A 39 4.48 10.47 9.78
N VAL A 40 4.47 9.17 10.05
CA VAL A 40 3.98 8.13 9.15
C VAL A 40 2.56 8.53 8.74
N PRO A 41 2.22 8.61 7.44
CA PRO A 41 0.87 8.92 7.00
C PRO A 41 -0.03 7.71 7.27
N VAL A 42 -0.60 7.63 8.47
CA VAL A 42 -1.67 6.67 8.83
C VAL A 42 -2.97 6.94 8.03
N ASP A 43 -3.00 7.99 7.21
CA ASP A 43 -4.13 8.37 6.35
C ASP A 43 -4.03 7.80 4.91
N GLU A 44 -2.85 7.34 4.44
CA GLU A 44 -2.72 6.81 3.08
C GLU A 44 -3.41 5.44 2.90
N GLU A 45 -3.30 4.54 3.88
CA GLU A 45 -3.92 3.22 3.78
C GLU A 45 -5.46 3.29 3.81
N ARG A 46 -6.02 4.24 4.57
CA ARG A 46 -7.47 4.43 4.69
C ARG A 46 -8.08 5.00 3.40
N GLY A 47 -7.35 5.89 2.71
CA GLY A 47 -7.74 6.41 1.40
C GLY A 47 -7.70 5.33 0.31
N LYS A 48 -6.67 4.49 0.32
CA LYS A 48 -6.47 3.44 -0.69
C LYS A 48 -7.58 2.37 -0.66
N ILE A 49 -7.95 1.90 0.54
CA ILE A 49 -9.06 0.93 0.71
C ILE A 49 -10.38 1.51 0.17
N LYS A 50 -10.61 2.81 0.38
CA LYS A 50 -11.85 3.46 -0.06
C LYS A 50 -11.93 3.57 -1.59
N ILE A 51 -10.80 3.88 -2.24
CA ILE A 51 -10.72 3.98 -3.71
C ILE A 51 -10.93 2.60 -4.36
N GLU A 52 -10.33 1.54 -3.82
CA GLU A 52 -10.52 0.16 -4.32
C GLU A 52 -12.00 -0.25 -4.31
N TRP A 53 -12.71 -0.01 -3.20
CA TRP A 53 -14.15 -0.30 -3.12
C TRP A 53 -14.98 0.54 -4.09
N THR A 54 -14.53 1.76 -4.43
CA THR A 54 -15.24 2.63 -5.36
C THR A 54 -15.26 2.04 -6.77
N PHE A 55 -14.17 1.44 -7.22
CA PHE A 55 -14.12 0.76 -8.52
C PHE A 55 -15.02 -0.48 -8.57
N PHE A 56 -15.09 -1.26 -7.49
CA PHE A 56 -16.05 -2.36 -7.38
C PHE A 56 -17.50 -1.88 -7.44
N LEU A 57 -17.82 -0.81 -6.71
CA LEU A 57 -19.16 -0.22 -6.70
C LEU A 57 -19.60 0.34 -8.05
N ILE A 58 -18.66 0.77 -8.89
CA ILE A 58 -18.93 1.24 -10.26
C ILE A 58 -18.97 0.07 -11.26
N GLY A 59 -18.06 -0.90 -11.13
CA GLY A 59 -17.97 -2.05 -12.03
C GLY A 59 -19.17 -2.99 -11.96
N ILE A 60 -19.71 -3.24 -10.77
CA ILE A 60 -20.87 -4.12 -10.55
C ILE A 60 -22.11 -3.64 -11.33
N PRO A 61 -22.61 -2.40 -11.18
CA PRO A 61 -23.79 -1.94 -11.90
C PRO A 61 -23.57 -1.88 -13.41
N ILE A 62 -22.37 -1.52 -13.89
CA ILE A 62 -22.03 -1.51 -15.32
C ILE A 62 -22.07 -2.94 -15.89
N SER A 63 -21.45 -3.90 -15.20
CA SER A 63 -21.44 -5.30 -15.60
C SER A 63 -22.84 -5.91 -15.55
N PHE A 64 -23.62 -5.61 -14.49
CA PHE A 64 -25.01 -6.04 -14.35
C PHE A 64 -25.88 -5.47 -15.48
N PHE A 65 -25.72 -4.18 -15.81
CA PHE A 65 -26.43 -3.56 -16.92
C PHE A 65 -26.09 -4.24 -18.26
N GLY A 66 -24.81 -4.45 -18.56
CA GLY A 66 -24.37 -5.17 -19.76
C GLY A 66 -24.94 -6.60 -19.83
N TYR A 67 -24.94 -7.32 -18.71
CA TYR A 67 -25.54 -8.65 -18.63
C TYR A 67 -27.05 -8.64 -18.87
N ARG A 68 -27.77 -7.66 -18.32
CA ARG A 68 -29.21 -7.51 -18.54
C ARG A 68 -29.55 -7.19 -19.99
N LEU A 69 -28.73 -6.38 -20.68
CA LEU A 69 -28.90 -6.12 -22.11
C LEU A 69 -28.79 -7.39 -22.95
N LEU A 70 -27.90 -8.32 -22.58
CA LEU A 70 -27.73 -9.60 -23.27
C LEU A 70 -28.89 -10.59 -23.03
N GLN A 71 -29.67 -10.40 -21.96
CA GLN A 71 -30.86 -11.21 -21.68
C GLN A 71 -32.13 -10.70 -22.37
N ILE A 72 -32.08 -9.53 -23.01
CA ILE A 72 -33.25 -8.99 -23.70
C ILE A 72 -33.57 -9.91 -24.90
N GLU A 73 -34.79 -10.46 -24.92
CA GLU A 73 -35.24 -11.29 -26.02
C GLU A 73 -35.21 -10.52 -27.34
N PRO A 74 -34.80 -11.18 -28.45
CA PRO A 74 -34.68 -10.51 -29.72
C PRO A 74 -36.04 -10.02 -30.19
N VAL A 75 -36.09 -8.73 -30.47
CA VAL A 75 -37.30 -8.07 -30.91
C VAL A 75 -37.53 -8.39 -32.40
N ILE A 76 -38.66 -9.03 -32.72
CA ILE A 76 -38.96 -9.58 -34.06
C ILE A 76 -39.69 -8.51 -34.91
N HIS A 77 -38.97 -7.47 -35.32
CA HIS A 77 -39.48 -6.42 -36.23
C HIS A 77 -38.61 -6.35 -37.49
N TRP A 78 -39.08 -5.71 -38.57
CA TRP A 78 -38.27 -5.46 -39.79
C TRP A 78 -36.97 -4.66 -39.55
N TYR A 79 -36.87 -3.93 -38.43
CA TYR A 79 -35.66 -3.24 -37.94
C TYR A 79 -34.99 -3.98 -36.76
N GLY A 80 -35.58 -5.10 -36.33
CA GLY A 80 -35.18 -5.84 -35.14
C GLY A 80 -33.78 -6.42 -35.25
N GLU A 81 -33.33 -6.82 -36.43
CA GLU A 81 -32.00 -7.40 -36.63
C GLU A 81 -30.88 -6.40 -36.34
N LEU A 82 -30.98 -5.17 -36.84
CA LEU A 82 -30.02 -4.09 -36.55
C LEU A 82 -30.07 -3.68 -35.07
N ILE A 83 -31.26 -3.56 -34.51
CA ILE A 83 -31.45 -3.13 -33.12
C ILE A 83 -30.87 -4.20 -32.17
N ASN A 84 -31.18 -5.47 -32.40
CA ASN A 84 -30.66 -6.59 -31.60
C ASN A 84 -29.12 -6.64 -31.68
N LEU A 85 -28.54 -6.44 -32.87
CA LEU A 85 -27.08 -6.40 -33.05
C LEU A 85 -26.44 -5.24 -32.27
N ILE A 86 -27.05 -4.05 -32.28
CA ILE A 86 -26.56 -2.89 -31.50
C ILE A 86 -26.64 -3.18 -30.00
N PHE A 87 -27.77 -3.71 -29.50
CA PHE A 87 -27.92 -4.05 -28.09
C PHE A 87 -26.96 -5.16 -27.64
N GLN A 88 -26.70 -6.15 -28.49
CA GLN A 88 -25.74 -7.21 -28.21
C GLN A 88 -24.32 -6.67 -28.12
N ILE A 89 -23.89 -5.85 -29.09
CA ILE A 89 -22.55 -5.21 -29.06
C ILE A 89 -22.43 -4.32 -27.83
N CYS A 90 -23.44 -3.50 -27.54
CA CYS A 90 -23.47 -2.62 -26.37
C CYS A 90 -23.40 -3.41 -25.06
N GLY A 91 -24.13 -4.52 -24.97
CA GLY A 91 -24.12 -5.43 -23.82
C GLY A 91 -22.75 -6.06 -23.60
N VAL A 92 -22.12 -6.60 -24.66
CA VAL A 92 -20.77 -7.18 -24.60
C VAL A 92 -19.74 -6.13 -24.20
N VAL A 93 -19.74 -4.95 -24.82
CA VAL A 93 -18.80 -3.86 -24.50
C VAL A 93 -18.96 -3.42 -23.05
N SER A 94 -20.20 -3.21 -22.60
CA SER A 94 -20.48 -2.82 -21.21
C SER A 94 -20.03 -3.89 -20.21
N LEU A 95 -20.22 -5.17 -20.54
CA LEU A 95 -19.78 -6.29 -19.70
C LEU A 95 -18.26 -6.36 -19.62
N VAL A 96 -17.55 -6.22 -20.74
CA VAL A 96 -16.07 -6.20 -20.79
C VAL A 96 -15.53 -5.03 -19.97
N VAL A 97 -16.08 -3.83 -20.17
CA VAL A 97 -15.68 -2.63 -19.41
C VAL A 97 -15.94 -2.84 -17.91
N GLY A 98 -17.11 -3.37 -17.54
CA GLY A 98 -17.43 -3.69 -16.16
C GLY A 98 -16.43 -4.68 -15.54
N ILE A 99 -16.06 -5.74 -16.24
CA ILE A 99 -15.05 -6.70 -15.78
C ILE A 99 -13.68 -6.04 -15.59
N ILE A 100 -13.26 -5.18 -16.52
CA ILE A 100 -11.99 -4.44 -16.40
C ILE A 100 -11.96 -3.61 -15.12
N PHE A 101 -13.05 -2.88 -14.82
CA PHE A 101 -13.15 -2.12 -13.58
C PHE A 101 -13.09 -2.99 -12.31
N LEU A 102 -13.64 -4.22 -12.36
CA LEU A 102 -13.54 -5.18 -11.25
C LEU A 102 -12.12 -5.76 -11.10
N LEU A 103 -11.38 -5.91 -12.19
CA LEU A 103 -10.03 -6.49 -12.19
C LEU A 103 -8.93 -5.48 -11.89
N MET A 104 -9.11 -4.19 -12.19
CA MET A 104 -8.13 -3.13 -11.91
C MET A 104 -7.55 -3.15 -10.49
N PRO A 105 -8.35 -3.18 -9.39
CA PRO A 105 -7.80 -3.21 -8.04
C PRO A 105 -7.01 -4.48 -7.74
N ILE A 106 -7.34 -5.59 -8.39
CA ILE A 106 -6.61 -6.86 -8.25
C ILE A 106 -5.24 -6.73 -8.94
N ILE A 107 -5.21 -6.18 -10.16
CA ILE A 107 -3.97 -5.98 -10.92
C ILE A 107 -3.02 -5.06 -10.15
N ASP A 108 -3.50 -3.94 -9.62
CA ASP A 108 -2.68 -3.02 -8.81
C ASP A 108 -2.09 -3.71 -7.57
N LYS A 109 -2.86 -4.58 -6.92
CA LYS A 109 -2.39 -5.36 -5.77
C LYS A 109 -1.32 -6.38 -6.16
N TYR A 110 -1.46 -7.05 -7.30
CA TYR A 110 -0.47 -7.99 -7.81
C TYR A 110 0.80 -7.26 -8.26
N GLU A 111 0.68 -6.14 -8.97
CA GLU A 111 1.84 -5.35 -9.42
C GLU A 111 2.61 -4.75 -8.23
N TYR A 112 1.90 -4.23 -7.22
CA TYR A 112 2.52 -3.78 -5.97
C TYR A 112 3.28 -4.92 -5.27
N LYS A 113 2.70 -6.12 -5.22
CA LYS A 113 3.36 -7.30 -4.62
C LYS A 113 4.63 -7.67 -5.39
N ILE A 114 4.60 -7.64 -6.71
CA ILE A 114 5.76 -7.93 -7.57
C ILE A 114 6.84 -6.87 -7.35
N ARG A 115 6.51 -5.58 -7.41
CA ARG A 115 7.48 -4.49 -7.20
C ARG A 115 8.09 -4.51 -5.79
N LYS A 116 7.30 -4.79 -4.75
CA LYS A 116 7.82 -4.94 -3.38
C LYS A 116 8.79 -6.11 -3.28
N SER A 117 8.49 -7.24 -3.94
CA SER A 117 9.37 -8.40 -3.95
C SER A 117 10.68 -8.17 -4.70
N SER A 118 10.70 -7.30 -5.72
CA SER A 118 11.92 -6.97 -6.47
C SER A 118 12.79 -5.91 -5.78
N THR A 119 12.23 -5.17 -4.81
CA THR A 119 12.93 -4.10 -4.07
C THR A 119 13.42 -4.59 -2.71
N SER A 120 13.53 -5.91 -2.50
CA SER A 120 14.31 -6.45 -1.39
C SER A 120 15.78 -6.14 -1.65
N GLU A 121 16.21 -4.94 -1.24
CA GLU A 121 17.58 -4.46 -1.38
C GLU A 121 18.53 -5.48 -0.74
N LEU A 122 19.38 -6.04 -1.60
CA LEU A 122 20.47 -6.92 -1.23
C LEU A 122 21.45 -6.10 -0.38
N SER A 123 21.43 -6.26 0.94
CA SER A 123 22.34 -5.51 1.80
C SER A 123 23.74 -6.12 1.71
N PHE A 124 24.70 -5.35 1.19
CA PHE A 124 26.10 -5.73 1.13
C PHE A 124 26.80 -5.34 2.44
N GLU A 125 27.34 -6.33 3.15
CA GLU A 125 28.10 -6.10 4.37
C GLU A 125 29.60 -6.03 4.04
N PRO A 126 30.24 -4.84 4.13
CA PRO A 126 31.62 -4.65 3.69
C PRO A 126 32.65 -5.33 4.62
N SER A 127 32.24 -5.71 5.84
CA SER A 127 33.11 -6.36 6.83
C SER A 127 33.31 -7.86 6.57
N THR A 128 32.32 -8.52 5.97
CA THR A 128 32.35 -9.95 5.65
C THR A 128 32.41 -10.23 4.15
N GLY A 129 32.13 -9.23 3.30
CA GLY A 129 32.12 -9.38 1.84
C GLY A 129 30.96 -10.23 1.33
N MET A 130 29.97 -10.50 2.17
CA MET A 130 28.83 -11.37 1.87
C MET A 130 27.58 -10.54 1.61
N TYR A 131 26.74 -11.03 0.70
CA TYR A 131 25.40 -10.50 0.45
C TYR A 131 24.39 -11.25 1.30
N TYR A 132 23.55 -10.52 2.02
CA TYR A 132 22.45 -11.10 2.78
C TYR A 132 21.11 -10.74 2.11
N PHE A 133 20.26 -11.73 1.92
CA PHE A 133 18.85 -11.47 1.65
C PHE A 133 18.18 -11.08 2.97
N PRO A 134 17.38 -10.00 3.03
CA PRO A 134 16.63 -9.68 4.23
C PRO A 134 15.68 -10.84 4.51
N ALA A 135 15.95 -11.58 5.59
CA ALA A 135 15.02 -12.59 6.08
C ALA A 135 13.71 -11.88 6.40
N ASN A 136 12.64 -12.27 5.71
CA ASN A 136 11.30 -11.83 6.03
C ASN A 136 11.07 -12.10 7.52
N GLN A 137 11.01 -11.05 8.35
CA GLN A 137 10.38 -11.13 9.66
C GLN A 137 8.87 -11.27 9.44
N GLU A 138 8.43 -12.46 9.02
CA GLU A 138 7.10 -12.93 9.36
C GLU A 138 7.13 -13.23 10.86
N GLY A 139 6.56 -12.30 11.62
CA GLY A 139 6.27 -12.50 13.03
C GLY A 139 5.26 -13.62 13.21
N THR A 140 5.73 -14.86 13.24
CA THR A 140 5.12 -15.93 14.04
C THR A 140 5.82 -15.89 15.39
N VAL A 141 5.34 -15.04 16.29
CA VAL A 141 5.66 -15.18 17.72
C VAL A 141 4.92 -16.43 18.19
N GLU A 142 5.70 -17.48 18.39
CA GLU A 142 5.34 -18.65 19.19
C GLU A 142 4.78 -18.20 20.54
N GLN A 143 3.52 -18.55 20.81
CA GLN A 143 2.99 -18.55 22.16
C GLN A 143 3.52 -19.79 22.87
N LYS A 144 4.58 -19.60 23.67
CA LYS A 144 5.20 -20.62 24.52
C LYS A 144 4.21 -21.19 25.54
N VAL A 145 4.32 -22.50 25.71
CA VAL A 145 3.79 -23.36 26.78
C VAL A 145 4.57 -23.14 28.09
N SER A 146 3.86 -23.11 29.23
CA SER A 146 4.28 -23.57 30.58
C SER A 146 3.10 -23.40 31.55
N GLU A 147 2.44 -24.49 31.98
CA GLU A 147 2.64 -25.16 33.29
C GLU A 147 2.06 -24.38 34.49
N GLU A 148 0.90 -24.84 34.98
CA GLU A 148 0.59 -25.08 36.40
C GLU A 148 -0.21 -26.40 36.49
#